data_AF-A0A382DIR5-F1
#
_entry.id   AF-A0A382DIR5-F1
#
_cell.length_a   1.000
_cell.length_b   1.000
_cell.length_c   1.000
_cell.angle_alpha   90.00
_cell.angle_beta   90.00
_cell.angle_gamma   90.00
#
_symmetry.space_group_name_H-M   'P 1'
#
loop_
_entity.id
_entity.type
_entity.pdbx_description
1 polymer ?
#
loop_
_entity_poly.entity_id
_entity_poly.type
_entity_poly.pdbx_seq_one_letter_code
_entity_poly.pdbx_strand_id
1 'polypeptide(L)'
;MLQQHIRNFTDKVIEALNVGSMEMINLHQDTLTPDFVLLGLLSQEDSLIVEILETAYPHDLEISQKIIEKIYSLQKEESKFHSSSIGHIQVPKETEALFKAAQEQAKTLGDKFIGLEALFLSHFDNNLGRMPALLEEMGVTYKKVKSEIESLRGGRTISEKDAEGKSDILAQFTTDLTDLARKGVLDPVIGREKEINRLIQILSRRRKNNPVIIGEP
;
A
#
# COMPACT_ATOMS: atom_id res chain seq x y z
N MET A 1 -12.09 -22.12 -0.24
CA MET A 1 -12.58 -20.80 0.23
C MET A 1 -11.57 -19.70 -0.10
N LEU A 2 -10.33 -19.74 0.42
CA LEU A 2 -9.26 -18.76 0.11
C LEU A 2 -8.98 -18.56 -1.40
N GLN A 3 -8.91 -19.66 -2.18
CA GLN A 3 -8.63 -19.61 -3.62
C GLN A 3 -9.64 -18.79 -4.45
N GLN A 4 -10.86 -18.58 -3.96
CA GLN A 4 -11.85 -17.75 -4.65
C GLN A 4 -11.54 -16.26 -4.50
N HIS A 5 -11.03 -15.83 -3.34
CA HIS A 5 -10.66 -14.44 -3.08
C HIS A 5 -9.34 -14.05 -3.76
N ILE A 6 -8.37 -14.97 -3.83
CA ILE A 6 -7.07 -14.76 -4.50
C ILE A 6 -7.23 -14.28 -5.96
N ARG A 7 -8.27 -14.74 -6.66
CA ARG A 7 -8.51 -14.31 -8.05
C ARG A 7 -8.83 -12.81 -8.16
N ASN A 8 -9.38 -12.21 -7.11
CA ASN A 8 -9.80 -10.82 -7.06
C ASN A 8 -8.78 -9.91 -6.37
N PHE A 9 -7.65 -10.44 -5.90
CA PHE A 9 -6.57 -9.64 -5.32
C PHE A 9 -5.68 -9.04 -6.41
N THR A 10 -5.12 -7.87 -6.11
CA THR A 10 -3.99 -7.30 -6.84
C THR A 10 -2.71 -8.07 -6.53
N ASP A 11 -1.70 -7.90 -7.38
CA ASP A 11 -0.41 -8.58 -7.20
C ASP A 11 0.30 -8.10 -5.92
N LYS A 12 0.13 -6.82 -5.56
CA LYS A 12 0.65 -6.24 -4.31
C LYS A 12 -0.01 -6.81 -3.06
N VAL A 13 -1.32 -7.10 -3.09
CA VAL A 13 -1.99 -7.80 -1.98
C VAL A 13 -1.49 -9.24 -1.84
N ILE A 14 -1.22 -9.94 -2.94
CA ILE A 14 -0.68 -11.30 -2.90
C ILE A 14 0.73 -11.29 -2.28
N GLU A 15 1.56 -10.31 -2.65
CA GLU A 15 2.87 -10.09 -2.04
C GLU A 15 2.75 -9.86 -0.53
N ALA A 16 1.87 -8.95 -0.07
CA ALA A 16 1.63 -8.71 1.35
C ALA A 16 1.20 -9.98 2.10
N LEU A 17 0.31 -10.79 1.52
CA LEU A 17 -0.14 -12.05 2.13
C LEU A 17 0.98 -13.08 2.23
N ASN A 18 1.91 -13.12 1.27
CA ASN A 18 3.07 -13.99 1.34
C ASN A 18 4.00 -13.55 2.48
N VAL A 19 4.25 -12.23 2.64
CA VAL A 19 5.03 -11.68 3.76
C VAL A 19 4.37 -12.05 5.09
N GLY A 20 3.06 -11.82 5.24
CA GLY A 20 2.32 -12.20 6.45
C GLY A 20 2.37 -13.70 6.75
N SER A 21 2.31 -14.55 5.71
CA SER A 21 2.43 -16.01 5.85
C SER A 21 3.84 -16.43 6.27
N MET A 22 4.88 -15.74 5.82
CA MET A 22 6.26 -15.97 6.29
C MET A 22 6.39 -15.59 7.77
N GLU A 23 5.82 -14.47 8.20
CA GLU A 23 5.85 -14.07 9.61
C GLU A 23 5.09 -15.04 10.52
N MET A 24 3.97 -15.58 10.04
CA MET A 24 3.24 -16.65 10.73
C MET A 24 4.13 -17.89 10.95
N ILE A 25 4.88 -18.31 9.93
CA ILE A 25 5.81 -19.45 10.02
C ILE A 25 6.98 -19.12 10.98
N ASN A 26 7.50 -17.89 10.94
CA ASN A 26 8.56 -17.41 11.84
C ASN A 26 8.12 -17.43 13.31
N LEU A 27 6.87 -17.04 13.57
CA LEU A 27 6.24 -17.12 14.90
C LEU A 27 5.68 -18.51 15.22
N HIS A 28 5.98 -19.51 14.38
CA HIS A 28 5.65 -20.90 14.64
C HIS A 28 4.14 -21.17 14.75
N GLN A 29 3.35 -20.45 13.97
CA GLN A 29 1.91 -20.63 13.88
C GLN A 29 1.54 -21.25 12.54
N ASP A 30 0.40 -21.96 12.51
CA ASP A 30 -0.13 -22.62 11.31
C ASP A 30 -1.43 -21.97 10.79
N THR A 31 -1.91 -20.95 11.50
CA THR A 31 -3.19 -20.28 11.30
C THR A 31 -2.98 -18.84 10.83
N LEU A 32 -3.43 -18.52 9.61
CA LEU A 32 -3.33 -17.18 9.05
C LEU A 32 -4.44 -16.29 9.62
N THR A 33 -4.24 -15.74 10.81
CA THR A 33 -5.17 -14.78 11.44
C THR A 33 -5.12 -13.40 10.76
N PRO A 34 -6.12 -12.52 11.00
CA PRO A 34 -6.07 -11.15 10.51
C PRO A 34 -4.83 -10.37 10.98
N ASP A 35 -4.27 -10.72 12.15
CA ASP A 35 -3.06 -10.10 12.68
C ASP A 35 -1.87 -10.26 11.71
N PHE A 36 -1.70 -11.46 11.12
CA PHE A 36 -0.63 -11.72 10.15
C PHE A 36 -0.88 -11.06 8.80
N VAL A 37 -2.14 -10.91 8.40
CA VAL A 37 -2.48 -10.15 7.19
C VAL A 37 -2.07 -8.69 7.38
N LEU A 38 -2.38 -8.10 8.53
CA LEU A 38 -1.97 -6.73 8.86
C LEU A 38 -0.44 -6.60 8.95
N LEU A 39 0.25 -7.55 9.59
CA LEU A 39 1.72 -7.57 9.58
C LEU A 39 2.27 -7.61 8.16
N GLY A 40 1.71 -8.45 7.29
CA GLY A 40 2.10 -8.51 5.89
C GLY A 40 1.92 -7.19 5.15
N LEU A 41 0.83 -6.46 5.41
CA LEU A 41 0.58 -5.14 4.83
C LEU A 41 1.59 -4.09 5.31
N LEU A 42 1.99 -4.13 6.59
CA LEU A 42 2.89 -3.14 7.17
C LEU A 42 4.38 -3.46 6.94
N SER A 43 4.74 -4.74 6.80
CA SER A 43 6.12 -5.21 6.61
C SER A 43 6.55 -5.35 5.15
N GLN A 44 5.62 -5.18 4.20
CA GLN A 44 5.95 -5.21 2.77
C GLN A 44 6.92 -4.07 2.41
N GLU A 45 7.87 -4.35 1.51
CA GLU A 45 8.74 -3.32 0.92
C GLU A 45 7.90 -2.28 0.16
N ASP A 46 8.21 -1.00 0.38
CA ASP A 46 7.47 0.13 -0.18
C ASP A 46 5.96 0.06 0.11
N SER A 47 5.60 -0.24 1.37
CA SER A 47 4.21 -0.35 1.79
C SER A 47 3.48 1.00 1.68
N LEU A 48 2.53 1.07 0.74
CA LEU A 48 1.56 2.15 0.61
C LEU A 48 0.80 2.40 1.93
N ILE A 49 0.55 1.35 2.72
CA ILE A 49 -0.18 1.47 3.99
C ILE A 49 0.64 2.22 5.04
N VAL A 50 1.97 2.05 5.05
CA VAL A 50 2.87 2.80 5.93
C VAL A 50 2.85 4.28 5.55
N GLU A 51 2.95 4.61 4.25
CA GLU A 51 2.87 5.98 3.75
C GLU A 51 1.53 6.65 4.12
N ILE A 52 0.41 5.93 3.97
CA ILE A 52 -0.93 6.39 4.37
C ILE A 52 -0.97 6.69 5.87
N LEU A 53 -0.39 5.82 6.70
CA LEU A 53 -0.39 5.99 8.15
C LEU A 53 0.47 7.18 8.59
N GLU A 54 1.67 7.34 8.02
CA GLU A 54 2.55 8.48 8.30
C GLU A 54 1.92 9.81 7.90
N THR A 55 1.25 9.83 6.74
CA THR A 55 0.55 11.04 6.25
C THR A 55 -0.68 11.36 7.09
N ALA A 56 -1.46 10.34 7.47
CA ALA A 56 -2.63 10.52 8.32
C ALA A 56 -2.24 10.95 9.75
N TYR A 57 -1.13 10.45 10.29
CA TYR A 57 -0.69 10.71 11.67
C TYR A 57 0.72 11.32 11.72
N PRO A 58 0.90 12.57 11.24
CA PRO A 58 2.22 13.20 11.12
C PRO A 58 2.90 13.47 12.47
N HIS A 59 2.16 13.37 13.58
CA HIS A 59 2.70 13.49 14.93
C HIS A 59 3.27 12.18 15.49
N ASP A 60 3.02 11.05 14.84
CA ASP A 60 3.50 9.73 15.25
C ASP A 60 3.99 8.93 14.03
N LEU A 61 5.19 9.28 13.56
CA LEU A 61 5.84 8.64 12.41
C LEU A 61 6.15 7.15 12.66
N GLU A 62 6.17 6.71 13.92
CA GLU A 62 6.47 5.33 14.29
C GLU A 62 5.20 4.49 14.53
N ILE A 63 4.02 5.01 14.17
CA ILE A 63 2.74 4.33 14.43
C ILE A 63 2.67 2.93 13.80
N SER A 64 3.23 2.76 12.60
CA SER A 64 3.33 1.46 11.91
C SER A 64 4.18 0.47 12.71
N GLN A 65 5.35 0.90 13.19
CA GLN A 65 6.25 0.09 14.02
C GLN A 65 5.61 -0.30 15.34
N LYS A 66 4.93 0.63 16.02
CA LYS A 66 4.23 0.33 17.27
C LYS A 66 3.11 -0.69 17.09
N ILE A 67 2.36 -0.63 15.98
CA ILE A 67 1.33 -1.62 15.66
C ILE A 67 1.99 -3.00 15.46
N ILE A 68 3.07 -3.06 14.69
CA ILE A 68 3.84 -4.29 14.47
C ILE A 68 4.31 -4.89 15.81
N GLU A 69 4.94 -4.09 16.67
CA GLU A 69 5.42 -4.51 17.99
C GLU A 69 4.30 -5.02 18.88
N LYS A 70 3.16 -4.33 18.89
CA LYS A 70 1.98 -4.74 19.65
C LYS A 70 1.47 -6.10 19.16
N ILE A 71 1.37 -6.31 17.85
CA ILE A 71 0.94 -7.60 17.29
C ILE A 71 1.94 -8.71 17.68
N TYR A 72 3.25 -8.47 17.58
CA TYR A 72 4.26 -9.43 18.00
C TYR A 72 4.16 -9.79 19.48
N SER A 73 3.88 -8.80 20.36
CA SER A 73 3.74 -9.05 21.79
C SER A 73 2.56 -9.99 22.09
N LEU A 74 1.42 -9.77 21.44
CA LEU A 74 0.21 -10.61 21.61
C LEU A 74 0.42 -12.03 21.09
N GLN A 75 1.07 -12.17 19.94
CA GLN A 75 1.29 -13.47 19.31
C GLN A 75 2.32 -14.34 20.06
N LYS A 76 3.33 -13.71 20.68
CA LYS A 76 4.31 -14.43 21.52
C LYS A 76 3.66 -15.01 22.78
N GLU A 77 2.65 -14.37 23.34
CA GLU A 77 1.91 -14.87 24.51
C GLU A 77 1.01 -16.07 24.17
N GLU A 78 0.55 -16.18 22.92
CA GLU A 78 -0.35 -17.22 22.43
C GLU A 78 0.38 -18.50 21.94
N SER A 79 1.71 -18.48 21.92
CA SER A 79 2.54 -19.54 21.35
C SER A 79 2.48 -20.86 22.14
N LYS A 80 1.56 -21.75 21.78
CA LYS A 80 1.58 -23.19 22.13
C LYS A 80 1.37 -24.03 20.88
N PHE A 81 2.45 -24.62 20.38
CA PHE A 81 2.40 -25.63 19.32
C PHE A 81 1.50 -26.80 19.73
N HIS A 82 0.51 -27.11 18.88
CA HIS A 82 -0.03 -28.44 18.74
C HIS A 82 0.11 -28.88 17.28
N SER A 83 1.00 -29.86 17.08
CA SER A 83 1.15 -30.72 15.90
C SER A 83 2.25 -30.38 14.87
N SER A 84 2.95 -31.45 14.52
CA SER A 84 4.18 -31.54 13.74
C SER A 84 3.93 -31.66 12.23
N SER A 85 3.05 -30.82 11.68
CA SER A 85 2.62 -30.93 10.28
C SER A 85 2.77 -29.60 9.55
N ILE A 86 4.00 -29.31 9.10
CA ILE A 86 4.28 -28.22 8.16
C ILE A 86 3.69 -28.65 6.81
N GLY A 87 2.49 -28.19 6.47
CA GLY A 87 1.93 -28.55 5.16
C GLY A 87 0.65 -27.84 4.74
N HIS A 88 -0.19 -27.37 5.68
CA HIS A 88 -1.43 -26.70 5.31
C HIS A 88 -1.70 -25.49 6.19
N ILE A 89 -1.52 -24.29 5.62
CA ILE A 89 -1.92 -23.04 6.26
C ILE A 89 -3.44 -23.10 6.48
N GLN A 90 -3.87 -22.98 7.73
CA GLN A 90 -5.27 -22.92 8.09
C GLN A 90 -5.74 -21.46 8.04
N VAL A 91 -6.89 -21.23 7.40
CA VAL A 91 -7.49 -19.89 7.34
C VAL A 91 -8.71 -19.90 8.24
N PRO A 92 -8.70 -19.18 9.37
CA PRO A 92 -9.82 -19.12 10.29
C PRO A 92 -10.98 -18.31 9.69
N LYS A 93 -12.18 -18.47 10.27
CA LYS A 93 -13.40 -17.77 9.82
C LYS A 93 -13.27 -16.24 9.87
N GLU A 94 -12.48 -15.73 10.81
CA GLU A 94 -12.20 -14.30 10.97
C GLU A 94 -11.46 -13.74 9.75
N THR A 95 -10.46 -14.46 9.23
CA THR A 95 -9.73 -14.08 8.03
C THR A 95 -10.61 -14.23 6.77
N GLU A 96 -11.53 -15.20 6.74
CA GLU A 96 -12.53 -15.23 5.68
C GLU A 96 -13.51 -14.04 5.74
N ALA A 97 -13.88 -13.60 6.94
CA ALA A 97 -14.68 -12.39 7.14
C ALA A 97 -13.91 -11.13 6.70
N LEU A 98 -12.62 -11.04 7.02
CA LEU A 98 -11.71 -9.98 6.54
C LEU A 98 -11.78 -9.86 5.00
N PHE A 99 -11.60 -10.97 4.27
CA PHE A 99 -11.61 -10.91 2.81
C PHE A 99 -12.97 -10.56 2.20
N LYS A 100 -14.07 -10.92 2.87
CA LYS A 100 -15.41 -10.48 2.46
C LYS A 100 -15.59 -8.99 2.70
N ALA A 101 -15.21 -8.49 3.86
CA ALA A 101 -15.23 -7.06 4.19
C ALA A 101 -14.34 -6.27 3.22
N ALA A 102 -13.14 -6.76 2.90
CA ALA A 102 -12.25 -6.15 1.90
C ALA A 102 -12.90 -6.05 0.52
N GLN A 103 -13.65 -7.08 0.12
CA GLN A 103 -14.40 -7.06 -1.15
C GLN A 103 -15.52 -6.01 -1.16
N GLU A 104 -16.18 -5.79 -0.02
CA GLU A 104 -17.20 -4.75 0.13
C GLU A 104 -16.58 -3.34 0.14
N GLN A 105 -15.44 -3.17 0.81
CA GLN A 105 -14.69 -1.91 0.79
C GLN A 105 -14.20 -1.58 -0.63
N ALA A 106 -13.65 -2.56 -1.35
CA ALA A 106 -13.21 -2.38 -2.74
C ALA A 106 -14.37 -1.91 -3.64
N LYS A 107 -15.56 -2.51 -3.51
CA LYS A 107 -16.76 -2.06 -4.24
C LYS A 107 -17.17 -0.63 -3.88
N THR A 108 -17.08 -0.27 -2.60
CA THR A 108 -17.38 1.08 -2.13
C THR A 108 -16.40 2.11 -2.69
N LEU A 109 -15.14 1.72 -2.83
CA LEU A 109 -14.06 2.52 -3.43
C LEU A 109 -14.10 2.55 -4.97
N GLY A 110 -15.02 1.81 -5.60
CA GLY A 110 -15.17 1.73 -7.06
C GLY A 110 -14.18 0.80 -7.76
N ASP A 111 -13.54 -0.10 -7.00
CA ASP A 111 -12.49 -0.98 -7.49
C ASP A 111 -13.02 -2.31 -8.02
N LYS A 112 -12.36 -2.81 -9.07
CA LYS A 112 -12.64 -4.14 -9.65
C LYS A 112 -11.88 -5.24 -8.93
N PHE A 113 -10.69 -4.91 -8.41
CA PHE A 113 -9.84 -5.80 -7.62
C PHE A 113 -9.68 -5.26 -6.20
N ILE A 114 -9.41 -6.14 -5.24
CA ILE A 114 -9.14 -5.76 -3.86
C ILE A 114 -7.67 -5.36 -3.80
N GLY A 115 -7.41 -4.07 -3.59
CA GLY A 115 -6.09 -3.51 -3.33
C GLY A 115 -5.73 -3.47 -1.84
N LEU A 116 -4.53 -2.98 -1.55
CA LEU A 116 -3.98 -2.84 -0.20
C LEU A 116 -4.88 -1.96 0.68
N GLU A 117 -5.37 -0.85 0.12
CA GLU A 117 -6.22 0.13 0.80
C GLU A 117 -7.53 -0.49 1.32
N ALA A 118 -8.23 -1.21 0.44
CA ALA A 118 -9.49 -1.87 0.77
C ALA A 118 -9.28 -2.99 1.82
N LEU A 119 -8.18 -3.73 1.69
CA LEU A 119 -7.81 -4.77 2.65
C LEU A 119 -7.44 -4.16 4.01
N PHE A 120 -6.70 -3.06 4.04
CA PHE A 120 -6.38 -2.36 5.29
C PHE A 120 -7.65 -1.82 5.97
N LEU A 121 -8.53 -1.15 5.22
CA LEU A 121 -9.81 -0.64 5.75
C LEU A 121 -10.70 -1.75 6.34
N SER A 122 -10.58 -2.98 5.84
CA SER A 122 -11.36 -4.10 6.36
C SER A 122 -10.91 -4.59 7.75
N HIS A 123 -9.72 -4.22 8.22
CA HIS A 123 -9.25 -4.54 9.58
C HIS A 123 -10.01 -3.77 10.68
N PHE A 124 -10.75 -2.72 10.32
CA PHE A 124 -11.60 -1.96 11.23
C PHE A 124 -13.01 -2.54 11.37
N ASP A 125 -13.36 -3.63 10.67
CA ASP A 125 -14.67 -4.25 10.81
C ASP A 125 -14.78 -5.04 12.14
N ASN A 126 -15.88 -4.84 12.85
CA ASN A 126 -16.14 -5.42 14.18
C ASN A 126 -16.22 -6.96 14.17
N ASN A 127 -16.36 -7.56 12.99
CA ASN A 127 -16.40 -9.02 12.82
C ASN A 127 -15.02 -9.69 13.00
N LEU A 128 -13.93 -8.92 13.15
CA LEU A 128 -12.56 -9.41 13.27
C LEU A 128 -12.05 -9.53 14.70
N GLY A 129 -12.96 -9.65 15.67
CA GLY A 129 -12.61 -9.90 17.07
C GLY A 129 -11.83 -8.73 17.68
N ARG A 130 -10.56 -8.98 18.02
CA ARG A 130 -9.70 -8.05 18.76
C ARG A 130 -9.08 -6.93 17.92
N MET A 131 -9.04 -7.09 16.59
CA MET A 131 -8.24 -6.20 15.73
C MET A 131 -8.72 -4.75 15.69
N PRO A 132 -10.04 -4.46 15.58
CA PRO A 132 -10.53 -3.08 15.60
C PRO A 132 -10.21 -2.37 16.92
N ALA A 133 -10.34 -3.07 18.05
CA ALA A 133 -10.02 -2.54 19.37
C ALA A 133 -8.54 -2.21 19.50
N LEU A 134 -7.65 -3.07 18.97
CA LEU A 134 -6.21 -2.82 18.95
C LEU A 134 -5.88 -1.55 18.14
N LEU A 135 -6.44 -1.41 16.94
CA LEU A 135 -6.22 -0.22 16.12
C LEU A 135 -6.75 1.06 16.79
N GLU A 136 -7.90 0.97 17.48
CA GLU A 136 -8.47 2.09 18.23
C GLU A 136 -7.63 2.47 19.45
N GLU A 137 -7.08 1.49 20.20
CA GLU A 137 -6.11 1.73 21.29
C GLU A 137 -4.86 2.46 20.80
N MET A 138 -4.42 2.17 19.57
CA MET A 138 -3.29 2.82 18.91
C MET A 138 -3.66 4.21 18.35
N GLY A 139 -4.90 4.68 18.54
CA GLY A 139 -5.39 5.96 18.04
C GLY A 139 -5.70 5.97 16.54
N VAL A 140 -5.66 4.82 15.86
CA VAL A 140 -5.96 4.71 14.44
C VAL A 140 -7.47 4.53 14.24
N THR A 141 -8.10 5.50 13.57
CA THR A 141 -9.55 5.48 13.32
C THR A 141 -9.86 5.25 11.85
N TYR A 142 -10.85 4.38 11.56
CA TYR A 142 -11.37 4.12 10.20
C TYR A 142 -11.63 5.40 9.41
N LYS A 143 -12.34 6.37 10.00
CA LYS A 143 -12.72 7.62 9.32
C LYS A 143 -11.51 8.40 8.80
N LYS A 144 -10.44 8.47 9.60
CA LYS A 144 -9.26 9.26 9.30
C LYS A 144 -8.39 8.57 8.24
N VAL A 145 -8.23 7.26 8.36
CA VAL A 145 -7.55 6.44 7.34
C VAL A 145 -8.32 6.52 6.01
N LYS A 146 -9.65 6.38 6.05
CA LYS A 146 -10.48 6.47 4.84
C LYS A 146 -10.36 7.82 4.14
N SER A 147 -10.40 8.93 4.89
CA SER A 147 -10.24 10.25 4.28
C SER A 147 -8.87 10.44 3.63
N GLU A 148 -7.81 9.88 4.23
CA GLU A 148 -6.46 9.96 3.68
C GLU A 148 -6.33 9.12 2.39
N ILE A 149 -6.88 7.91 2.40
CA ILE A 149 -6.96 7.05 1.21
C ILE A 149 -7.71 7.77 0.08
N GLU A 150 -8.87 8.37 0.36
CA GLU A 150 -9.64 9.12 -0.65
C GLU A 150 -8.85 10.31 -1.21
N SER A 151 -8.10 11.01 -0.36
CA SER A 151 -7.21 12.12 -0.75
C SER A 151 -6.08 11.66 -1.68
N LEU A 152 -5.35 10.60 -1.30
CA LEU A 152 -4.22 10.06 -2.06
C LEU A 152 -4.67 9.43 -3.38
N ARG A 153 -5.82 8.75 -3.40
CA ARG A 153 -6.38 8.18 -4.63
C ARG A 153 -6.72 9.27 -5.63
N GLY A 154 -7.25 10.42 -5.19
CA GLY A 154 -7.62 11.52 -6.10
C GLY A 154 -8.62 11.09 -7.18
N GLY A 155 -9.48 10.11 -6.88
CA GLY A 155 -10.44 9.52 -7.83
C GLY A 155 -9.89 8.38 -8.71
N ARG A 156 -8.63 7.95 -8.50
CA ARG A 156 -8.09 6.74 -9.13
C ARG A 156 -8.84 5.49 -8.64
N THR A 157 -9.01 4.51 -9.53
CA THR A 157 -9.60 3.20 -9.22
C THR A 157 -8.72 2.06 -9.73
N ILE A 158 -8.77 0.94 -9.03
CA ILE A 158 -8.02 -0.28 -9.31
C ILE A 158 -8.84 -1.13 -10.27
N SER A 159 -8.52 -1.01 -11.56
CA SER A 159 -9.18 -1.72 -12.65
C SER A 159 -8.40 -2.94 -13.17
N GLU A 160 -7.11 -3.03 -12.84
CA GLU A 160 -6.16 -4.09 -13.21
C GLU A 160 -5.45 -4.64 -11.97
N LYS A 161 -4.88 -5.86 -12.08
CA LYS A 161 -4.20 -6.54 -10.96
C LYS A 161 -2.86 -5.92 -10.57
N ASP A 162 -2.17 -5.33 -11.53
CA ASP A 162 -0.85 -4.71 -11.40
C ASP A 162 -0.93 -3.19 -11.21
N ALA A 163 -2.13 -2.63 -11.02
CA ALA A 163 -2.36 -1.19 -10.96
C ALA A 163 -1.59 -0.50 -9.81
N GLU A 164 -1.44 -1.16 -8.68
CA GLU A 164 -0.73 -0.62 -7.50
C GLU A 164 0.80 -0.59 -7.69
N GLY A 165 1.37 -1.52 -8.46
CA GLY A 165 2.81 -1.56 -8.74
C GLY A 165 3.28 -0.54 -9.79
N LYS A 166 2.37 0.02 -10.59
CA LYS A 166 2.71 0.98 -11.65
C LYS A 166 3.05 2.38 -11.14
N SER A 167 2.69 2.72 -9.90
CA SER A 167 2.84 4.09 -9.40
C SER A 167 4.30 4.49 -9.20
N ASP A 168 5.22 3.53 -9.01
CA ASP A 168 6.61 3.79 -8.64
C ASP A 168 7.65 3.54 -9.76
N ILE A 169 7.23 2.96 -10.89
CA ILE A 169 8.13 2.69 -12.04
C ILE A 169 8.73 4.01 -12.57
N LEU A 170 7.96 5.10 -12.56
CA LEU A 170 8.46 6.39 -12.99
C LEU A 170 9.52 6.93 -12.03
N ALA A 171 9.34 6.83 -10.72
CA ALA A 171 10.33 7.32 -9.76
C ALA A 171 11.60 6.47 -9.77
N GLN A 172 11.49 5.16 -10.04
CA GLN A 172 12.65 4.28 -10.14
C GLN A 172 13.55 4.58 -11.35
N PHE A 173 12.96 4.90 -12.51
CA PHE A 173 13.71 5.09 -13.76
C PHE A 173 13.84 6.55 -14.22
N THR A 174 13.20 7.49 -13.53
CA THR A 174 13.18 8.90 -13.94
C THR A 174 13.42 9.82 -12.75
N THR A 175 13.77 11.07 -13.03
CA THR A 175 13.96 12.10 -12.00
C THR A 175 12.98 13.24 -12.29
N ASP A 176 12.17 13.62 -11.29
CA ASP A 176 11.25 14.75 -11.43
C ASP A 176 12.01 16.09 -11.34
N LEU A 177 12.37 16.64 -12.50
CA LEU A 177 13.03 17.95 -12.59
C LEU A 177 12.11 19.10 -12.14
N THR A 178 10.78 18.94 -12.19
CA THR A 178 9.84 19.99 -11.77
C THR A 178 9.85 20.14 -10.25
N ASP A 179 9.87 19.01 -9.53
CA ASP A 179 9.94 19.01 -8.08
C ASP A 179 11.29 19.51 -7.55
N LEU A 180 12.40 19.12 -8.20
CA LEU A 180 13.73 19.67 -7.89
C LEU A 180 13.80 21.19 -8.11
N ALA A 181 13.14 21.70 -9.14
CA ALA A 181 13.08 23.13 -9.41
C ALA A 181 12.25 23.87 -8.34
N ARG A 182 11.13 23.27 -7.90
CA ARG A 182 10.29 23.82 -6.82
C ARG A 182 11.05 23.87 -5.49
N LYS A 183 11.88 22.87 -5.22
CA LYS A 183 12.77 22.80 -4.04
C LYS A 183 14.00 23.72 -4.14
N GLY A 184 14.23 24.36 -5.29
CA GLY A 184 15.38 25.24 -5.50
C GLY A 184 16.72 24.53 -5.58
N VAL A 185 16.72 23.21 -5.83
CA VAL A 185 17.94 22.38 -5.91
C VAL A 185 18.58 22.46 -7.30
N LEU A 186 17.78 22.77 -8.34
CA LEU A 186 18.25 22.89 -9.72
C LEU A 186 19.02 24.20 -9.96
N ASP A 187 20.22 24.07 -10.53
CA ASP A 187 21.03 25.21 -10.95
C ASP A 187 20.37 25.97 -12.12
N PRO A 188 20.54 27.31 -12.19
CA PRO A 188 20.01 28.09 -13.28
C PRO A 188 20.76 27.81 -14.60
N VAL A 189 20.01 27.72 -15.70
CA VAL A 189 20.60 27.54 -17.04
C VAL A 189 21.00 28.90 -17.62
N ILE A 190 22.29 29.09 -17.88
CA ILE A 190 22.85 30.35 -18.38
C ILE A 190 23.03 30.29 -19.91
N GLY A 191 22.58 31.34 -20.61
CA GLY A 191 22.91 31.55 -22.03
C GLY A 191 22.11 30.73 -23.05
N ARG A 192 21.08 29.98 -22.63
CA ARG A 192 20.25 29.11 -23.49
C ARG A 192 18.81 29.60 -23.67
N GLU A 193 18.56 30.90 -23.52
CA GLU A 193 17.21 31.47 -23.55
C GLU A 193 16.49 31.22 -24.89
N LYS A 194 17.21 31.26 -26.01
CA LYS A 194 16.62 31.05 -27.34
C LYS A 194 16.13 29.61 -27.51
N GLU A 195 16.94 28.64 -27.07
CA GLU A 195 16.61 27.22 -27.10
C GLU A 195 15.43 26.89 -26.19
N ILE A 196 15.43 27.44 -24.96
CA ILE A 196 14.32 27.27 -24.00
C ILE A 196 13.01 27.83 -24.60
N ASN A 197 13.03 29.05 -25.14
CA ASN A 197 11.84 29.63 -25.79
C ASN A 197 11.37 28.79 -26.98
N ARG A 198 12.30 28.22 -27.76
CA ARG A 198 11.96 27.35 -28.89
C ARG A 198 11.35 26.03 -28.42
N LEU A 199 11.85 25.44 -27.33
CA LEU A 199 11.28 24.24 -26.71
C LEU A 199 9.83 24.47 -26.27
N ILE A 200 9.57 25.56 -25.53
CA ILE A 200 8.23 25.95 -25.07
C ILE A 200 7.27 26.10 -26.27
N GLN A 201 7.73 26.76 -27.33
CA GLN A 201 6.94 26.93 -28.55
C GLN A 201 6.58 25.61 -29.24
N ILE A 202 7.50 24.63 -29.26
CA ILE A 202 7.26 23.30 -29.85
C ILE A 202 6.28 22.51 -28.98
N LEU A 203 6.51 22.47 -27.67
CA LEU A 203 5.66 21.75 -26.69
C LEU A 203 4.21 22.27 -26.69
N SER A 204 4.02 23.56 -26.96
CA SER A 204 2.69 24.21 -27.01
C SER A 204 1.87 23.87 -28.27
N ARG A 205 2.41 23.12 -29.23
CA ARG A 205 1.70 22.79 -30.48
C ARG A 205 0.68 21.67 -30.26
N ARG A 206 -0.41 21.67 -31.02
CA ARG A 206 -1.39 20.56 -31.02
C ARG A 206 -0.91 19.30 -31.76
N ARG A 207 0.06 19.43 -32.66
CA ARG A 207 0.65 18.33 -33.44
C ARG A 207 2.15 18.54 -33.54
N LYS A 208 2.93 17.44 -33.55
CA LYS A 208 4.40 17.46 -33.57
C LYS A 208 4.99 18.28 -32.40
N ASN A 209 4.52 17.98 -31.20
CA ASN A 209 4.88 18.66 -29.97
C ASN A 209 6.04 18.02 -29.21
N ASN A 210 6.68 16.98 -29.76
CA ASN A 210 7.85 16.35 -29.16
C ASN A 210 9.12 17.01 -29.71
N PRO A 211 9.80 17.88 -28.94
CA PRO A 211 11.04 18.50 -29.38
C PRO A 211 12.18 17.48 -29.40
N VAL A 212 13.10 17.65 -30.34
CA VAL A 212 14.36 16.93 -30.41
C VAL A 212 15.47 17.98 -30.39
N ILE A 213 16.36 17.89 -29.40
CA ILE A 213 17.52 18.77 -29.29
C ILE A 213 18.68 18.09 -30.02
N ILE A 214 19.36 18.86 -30.87
CA ILE A 214 20.52 18.39 -31.64
C ILE A 214 21.65 19.39 -31.38
N GLY A 215 22.84 18.88 -31.09
CA GLY A 215 24.03 19.68 -30.82
C GLY A 215 25.22 18.80 -30.53
N GLU A 216 26.41 19.41 -30.46
CA GLU A 216 27.58 18.76 -29.89
C GLU A 216 27.38 18.55 -28.39
N PRO A 217 27.81 17.39 -27.83
CA PRO A 217 27.68 17.07 -26.42
C PRO A 217 28.57 17.94 -25.53
#